data_AF-A0A1J6IJF6-F1
#
_entry.id   AF-A0A1J6IJF6-F1
#
_cell.length_a   1.000
_cell.length_b   1.000
_cell.length_c   1.000
_cell.angle_alpha   90.00
_cell.angle_beta   90.00
_cell.angle_gamma   90.00
#
_symmetry.space_group_name_H-M   'P 1'
#
loop_
_entity.id
_entity.type
_entity.pdbx_description
1 polymer ?
#
loop_
_entity_poly.entity_id
_entity_poly.type
_entity_poly.pdbx_seq_one_letter_code
_entity_poly.pdbx_strand_id
1 'polypeptide(L)'
;MVRTTTKPTQQQKTDDSSSQSVEVIDQKPQLAVIAPPPPIMASVNDRIRPLLDCVDRLRHLNIMQEAPQESIILNVLSATVDFPTCESIRMSQKVDKTGERTLAVVTKADKAPEGLLEKVTADEVNIGLGYVCVRNRIGNESYEGARSDEARLFSTHPLLSKIDKSMVGIPVLAQKLVRIQATIISKCLPEIVRKINDRLALNLTQLNRLPQHLSSVAEALTAFMRILSSSKDSLKKILLRGEFDEYPEEKEMHCTATLVEMLDQYSNELHSKNFEKKEDFLMEEILDLQETKGIGLANFLPRSVFLTLLQKRVKQIAAMPEYFVGRLWNYIERIVIQVLMYHCDNYPQLQSCTRRAAQNLIAKKKDESVDWVRDIIGMEMQADYTCNPDYLATYGKLMAQQNAFMEIMNDPGKGSVMNLEGVGETEVGHLRGLVQQAFDLKMRITAYWKMVLMRFDGVAHNVHHPQDD
;
A
#
# COMPACT_ATOMS: atom_id res chain seq x y z
N MET A 1 -51.65 37.61 26.81
CA MET A 1 -52.09 37.05 25.51
C MET A 1 -51.11 35.93 25.16
N VAL A 2 -51.15 34.79 25.85
CA VAL A 2 -51.87 33.54 25.51
C VAL A 2 -51.57 33.02 24.10
N ARG A 3 -50.63 32.05 24.01
CA ARG A 3 -50.73 30.69 23.41
C ARG A 3 -49.33 30.20 23.00
N THR A 4 -48.64 29.38 23.80
CA THR A 4 -48.66 27.88 23.81
C THR A 4 -48.71 27.19 22.45
N THR A 5 -47.59 26.52 22.10
CA THR A 5 -47.57 25.17 21.51
C THR A 5 -46.31 24.44 21.95
N THR A 6 -46.42 23.62 22.99
CA THR A 6 -45.46 22.60 23.43
C THR A 6 -45.57 21.38 22.51
N LYS A 7 -44.46 20.98 21.87
CA LYS A 7 -44.30 19.64 21.29
C LYS A 7 -43.82 18.67 22.38
N PRO A 8 -44.33 17.43 22.45
CA PRO A 8 -43.85 16.45 23.42
C PRO A 8 -42.51 15.87 22.97
N THR A 9 -41.53 15.95 23.86
CA THR A 9 -40.23 15.29 23.74
C THR A 9 -40.43 13.78 23.70
N GLN A 10 -40.08 13.15 22.58
CA GLN A 10 -39.89 11.70 22.53
C GLN A 10 -38.72 11.35 23.46
N GLN A 11 -39.03 10.76 24.62
CA GLN A 11 -38.04 10.05 25.41
C GLN A 11 -37.66 8.78 24.65
N GLN A 12 -36.56 8.88 23.91
CA GLN A 12 -35.86 7.75 23.33
C GLN A 12 -35.23 6.98 24.50
N LYS A 13 -35.86 5.86 24.86
CA LYS A 13 -35.36 4.94 25.87
C LYS A 13 -34.15 4.23 25.27
N THR A 14 -32.96 4.70 25.61
CA THR A 14 -31.69 4.05 25.27
C THR A 14 -31.59 2.78 26.10
N ASP A 15 -31.71 1.63 25.45
CA ASP A 15 -31.41 0.34 26.07
C ASP A 15 -29.90 0.26 26.32
N ASP A 16 -29.53 0.17 27.59
CA ASP A 16 -28.15 0.11 28.06
C ASP A 16 -27.59 -1.29 27.74
N SER A 17 -26.56 -1.37 26.90
CA SER A 17 -25.84 -2.62 26.57
C SER A 17 -24.86 -3.03 27.68
N SER A 18 -24.99 -2.47 28.88
CA SER A 18 -24.11 -2.73 30.01
C SER A 18 -24.43 -4.11 30.60
N SER A 19 -23.48 -5.05 30.50
CA SER A 19 -23.53 -6.32 31.22
C SER A 19 -23.61 -6.07 32.73
N GLN A 20 -24.74 -6.40 33.36
CA GLN A 20 -24.85 -6.39 34.83
C GLN A 20 -24.17 -7.66 35.38
N SER A 21 -23.01 -7.51 36.01
CA SER A 21 -22.37 -8.56 36.80
C SER A 21 -22.99 -8.61 38.20
N VAL A 22 -23.60 -9.74 38.57
CA VAL A 22 -24.12 -10.01 39.92
C VAL A 22 -23.26 -11.12 40.53
N GLU A 23 -22.43 -10.77 41.50
CA GLU A 23 -21.70 -11.74 42.33
C GLU A 23 -22.47 -11.97 43.64
N VAL A 24 -23.00 -13.17 43.83
CA VAL A 24 -23.61 -13.58 45.10
C VAL A 24 -22.58 -14.41 45.87
N ILE A 25 -21.97 -13.80 46.88
CA ILE A 25 -21.14 -14.50 47.87
C ILE A 25 -22.08 -14.95 48.99
N ASP A 26 -22.18 -16.27 49.20
CA ASP A 26 -23.09 -16.87 50.18
C ASP A 26 -22.64 -16.53 51.62
N GLN A 27 -23.14 -15.43 52.17
CA GLN A 27 -23.16 -15.14 53.61
C GLN A 27 -24.61 -15.29 54.12
N LYS A 28 -24.77 -16.17 55.12
CA LYS A 28 -26.02 -16.57 55.76
C LYS A 28 -26.91 -15.35 56.17
N PRO A 29 -28.25 -15.43 56.07
CA PRO A 29 -29.08 -14.25 55.85
C PRO A 29 -29.71 -13.68 57.12
N GLN A 30 -29.88 -12.35 57.14
CA GLN A 30 -31.01 -11.69 57.78
C GLN A 30 -31.48 -10.57 56.84
N LEU A 31 -32.69 -10.67 56.31
CA LEU A 31 -33.68 -9.58 56.33
C LEU A 31 -35.02 -10.05 55.75
N ALA A 32 -36.09 -9.72 56.47
CA ALA A 32 -37.47 -9.97 56.09
C ALA A 32 -37.87 -9.08 54.89
N VAL A 33 -38.55 -9.67 53.91
CA VAL A 33 -39.29 -8.92 52.89
C VAL A 33 -40.75 -9.37 52.93
N ILE A 34 -41.61 -8.46 53.36
CA ILE A 34 -43.06 -8.59 53.32
C ILE A 34 -43.48 -8.34 51.87
N ALA A 35 -44.02 -9.35 51.19
CA ALA A 35 -44.69 -9.19 49.90
C ALA A 35 -46.22 -9.07 50.11
N PRO A 36 -46.91 -8.08 49.51
CA PRO A 36 -48.37 -7.98 49.58
C PRO A 36 -49.03 -9.02 48.66
N PRO A 37 -50.29 -9.43 48.93
CA PRO A 37 -50.97 -10.48 48.18
C PRO A 37 -51.39 -10.00 46.78
N PRO A 38 -51.50 -10.89 45.78
CA PRO A 38 -51.86 -10.50 44.43
C PRO A 38 -53.36 -10.17 44.34
N PRO A 39 -53.76 -9.08 43.65
CA PRO A 39 -55.16 -8.87 43.31
C PRO A 39 -55.57 -9.84 42.20
N ILE A 40 -56.72 -10.44 42.44
CA ILE A 40 -57.47 -11.36 41.59
C ILE A 40 -57.93 -10.63 40.32
N MET A 41 -57.75 -11.28 39.17
CA MET A 41 -58.32 -10.95 37.84
C MET A 41 -57.73 -9.73 37.11
N ALA A 42 -56.59 -9.92 36.44
CA ALA A 42 -56.22 -9.14 35.26
C ALA A 42 -55.89 -10.11 34.11
N SER A 43 -56.55 -9.89 32.98
CA SER A 43 -56.49 -10.68 31.75
C SER A 43 -55.09 -11.22 31.44
N VAL A 44 -55.00 -12.54 31.30
CA VAL A 44 -53.79 -13.33 31.01
C VAL A 44 -53.02 -12.82 29.77
N ASN A 45 -53.67 -12.08 28.86
CA ASN A 45 -53.08 -11.61 27.61
C ASN A 45 -52.09 -10.44 27.75
N ASP A 46 -52.28 -9.51 28.71
CA ASP A 46 -51.45 -8.29 28.78
C ASP A 46 -50.08 -8.53 29.43
N ARG A 47 -49.91 -9.65 30.16
CA ARG A 47 -48.63 -10.05 30.76
C ARG A 47 -47.77 -10.93 29.85
N ILE A 48 -48.37 -11.61 28.87
CA ILE A 48 -47.65 -12.51 27.96
C ILE A 48 -47.05 -11.73 26.78
N ARG A 49 -47.73 -10.68 26.30
CA ARG A 49 -47.25 -9.85 25.18
C ARG A 49 -45.84 -9.27 25.39
N PRO A 50 -45.49 -8.66 26.54
CA PRO A 50 -44.12 -8.15 26.75
C PRO A 50 -43.05 -9.24 26.73
N LEU A 51 -43.37 -10.44 27.20
CA LEU A 51 -42.47 -11.60 27.20
C LEU A 51 -42.29 -12.16 25.78
N LEU A 52 -43.37 -12.30 25.03
CA LEU A 52 -43.34 -12.75 23.64
C LEU A 52 -42.55 -11.75 22.76
N ASP A 53 -42.79 -10.46 22.99
CA ASP A 53 -42.13 -9.35 22.31
C ASP A 53 -40.64 -9.23 22.71
N CYS A 54 -40.27 -9.63 23.94
CA CYS A 54 -38.87 -9.83 24.32
C CYS A 54 -38.21 -11.00 23.57
N VAL A 55 -38.90 -12.13 23.42
CA VAL A 55 -38.38 -13.28 22.64
C VAL A 55 -38.23 -12.90 21.16
N ASP A 56 -39.18 -12.16 20.60
CA ASP A 56 -39.12 -11.64 19.23
C ASP A 56 -38.01 -10.59 19.06
N ARG A 57 -37.78 -9.72 20.06
CA ARG A 57 -36.63 -8.79 20.11
C ARG A 57 -35.29 -9.50 20.23
N LEU A 58 -35.17 -10.53 21.07
CA LEU A 58 -33.97 -11.37 21.17
C LEU A 58 -33.68 -12.12 19.86
N ARG A 59 -34.73 -12.49 19.11
CA ARG A 59 -34.61 -13.00 17.74
C ARG A 59 -34.12 -11.93 16.75
N HIS A 60 -34.55 -10.67 16.87
CA HIS A 60 -34.11 -9.56 16.02
C HIS A 60 -32.70 -9.04 16.33
N LEU A 61 -32.26 -9.12 17.59
CA LEU A 61 -30.92 -8.68 18.02
C LEU A 61 -29.80 -9.62 17.57
N ASN A 62 -30.10 -10.70 16.83
CA ASN A 62 -29.13 -11.69 16.30
C ASN A 62 -28.18 -12.33 17.34
N ILE A 63 -28.37 -12.11 18.65
CA ILE A 63 -27.51 -12.60 19.73
C ILE A 63 -27.33 -14.13 19.67
N MET A 64 -28.34 -14.87 19.19
CA MET A 64 -28.23 -16.31 19.02
C MET A 64 -27.60 -16.72 17.67
N GLN A 65 -27.79 -15.97 16.58
CA GLN A 65 -27.14 -16.29 15.31
C GLN A 65 -25.61 -16.14 15.37
N GLU A 66 -25.11 -15.28 16.26
CA GLU A 66 -23.68 -15.05 16.50
C GLU A 66 -23.17 -15.65 17.82
N ALA A 67 -23.83 -16.69 18.35
CA ALA A 67 -23.31 -17.36 19.55
C ALA A 67 -21.91 -17.95 19.25
N PRO A 68 -20.86 -17.58 20.01
CA PRO A 68 -19.52 -18.12 19.82
C PRO A 68 -19.57 -19.66 19.91
N GLN A 69 -18.79 -20.35 19.07
CA GLN A 69 -18.75 -21.82 19.08
C GLN A 69 -18.26 -22.36 20.43
N GLU A 70 -17.55 -21.53 21.19
CA GLU A 70 -17.01 -21.82 22.51
C GLU A 70 -18.06 -21.73 23.65
N SER A 71 -19.33 -21.39 23.35
CA SER A 71 -20.40 -21.23 24.34
C SER A 71 -21.22 -22.52 24.57
N ILE A 72 -21.58 -22.78 25.83
CA ILE A 72 -22.49 -23.88 26.21
C ILE A 72 -23.94 -23.39 26.14
N ILE A 73 -24.82 -24.18 25.54
CA ILE A 73 -26.26 -23.92 25.53
C ILE A 73 -26.93 -24.73 26.63
N LEU A 74 -27.65 -24.05 27.53
CA LEU A 74 -28.46 -24.69 28.56
C LEU A 74 -29.95 -24.59 28.19
N ASN A 75 -30.50 -25.69 27.68
CA ASN A 75 -31.92 -25.75 27.32
C ASN A 75 -32.76 -26.19 28.51
N VAL A 76 -33.65 -25.31 28.96
CA VAL A 76 -34.62 -25.64 30.00
C VAL A 76 -35.91 -26.15 29.35
N LEU A 77 -36.30 -27.38 29.70
CA LEU A 77 -37.48 -28.09 29.19
C LEU A 77 -38.44 -28.40 30.35
N SER A 78 -39.72 -28.61 30.04
CA SER A 78 -40.71 -29.06 31.01
C SER A 78 -41.05 -30.53 30.74
N ALA A 79 -41.08 -31.39 31.76
CA ALA A 79 -41.44 -32.81 31.59
C ALA A 79 -42.86 -33.00 31.00
N THR A 80 -43.73 -32.01 31.18
CA THR A 80 -45.14 -32.02 30.75
C THR A 80 -45.34 -31.80 29.24
N VAL A 81 -44.31 -31.46 28.49
CA VAL A 81 -44.41 -31.16 27.04
C VAL A 81 -43.52 -32.10 26.23
N ASP A 82 -43.77 -32.19 24.94
CA ASP A 82 -42.92 -32.97 24.02
C ASP A 82 -41.72 -32.14 23.58
N PHE A 83 -40.51 -32.67 23.77
CA PHE A 83 -39.27 -31.91 23.57
C PHE A 83 -39.10 -31.31 22.17
N PRO A 84 -39.48 -31.99 21.07
CA PRO A 84 -39.37 -31.40 19.72
C PRO A 84 -40.24 -30.14 19.52
N THR A 85 -41.30 -29.97 20.32
CA THR A 85 -42.21 -28.83 20.22
C THR A 85 -41.69 -27.58 20.95
N CYS A 86 -40.68 -27.73 21.80
CA CYS A 86 -40.12 -26.64 22.62
C CYS A 86 -39.38 -25.61 21.75
N GLU A 87 -39.70 -24.33 21.94
CA GLU A 87 -39.01 -23.24 21.22
C GLU A 87 -37.51 -23.19 21.56
N SER A 88 -37.12 -23.50 22.80
CA SER A 88 -35.70 -23.56 23.22
C SER A 88 -34.88 -24.57 22.41
N ILE A 89 -35.43 -25.75 22.13
CA ILE A 89 -34.79 -26.76 21.26
C ILE A 89 -34.69 -26.24 19.82
N ARG A 90 -35.77 -25.68 19.27
CA ARG A 90 -35.77 -25.14 17.91
C ARG A 90 -34.77 -24.00 17.74
N MET A 91 -34.54 -23.22 18.79
CA MET A 91 -33.58 -22.14 18.81
C MET A 91 -32.14 -22.66 18.94
N SER A 92 -31.87 -23.62 19.83
CA SER A 92 -30.53 -24.20 19.96
C SER A 92 -30.10 -24.96 18.70
N GLN A 93 -31.00 -25.70 18.06
CA GLN A 93 -30.68 -26.46 16.84
C GLN A 93 -30.32 -25.58 15.63
N LYS A 94 -30.71 -24.30 15.62
CA LYS A 94 -30.28 -23.35 14.57
C LYS A 94 -28.78 -23.06 14.66
N VAL A 95 -28.22 -23.10 15.86
CA VAL A 95 -26.85 -22.66 16.19
C VAL A 95 -25.94 -23.81 16.61
N ASP A 96 -26.53 -24.96 16.92
CA ASP A 96 -25.90 -26.22 17.31
C ASP A 96 -26.73 -27.39 16.75
N LYS A 97 -26.52 -27.73 15.47
CA LYS A 97 -27.30 -28.77 14.78
C LYS A 97 -27.00 -30.19 15.27
N THR A 98 -25.78 -30.43 15.73
CA THR A 98 -25.33 -31.74 16.23
C THR A 98 -25.58 -31.90 17.72
N GLY A 99 -25.85 -30.82 18.45
CA GLY A 99 -26.13 -30.84 19.88
C GLY A 99 -24.89 -30.96 20.76
N GLU A 100 -23.69 -30.88 20.18
CA GLU A 100 -22.41 -31.16 20.85
C GLU A 100 -22.13 -30.25 22.06
N ARG A 101 -22.71 -29.05 22.07
CA ARG A 101 -22.53 -28.04 23.13
C ARG A 101 -23.84 -27.71 23.84
N THR A 102 -24.88 -28.52 23.65
CA THR A 102 -26.20 -28.32 24.26
C THR A 102 -26.44 -29.31 25.39
N LEU A 103 -26.80 -28.81 26.56
CA LEU A 103 -27.25 -29.58 27.73
C LEU A 103 -28.74 -29.31 27.97
N ALA A 104 -29.54 -30.36 28.15
CA ALA A 104 -30.97 -30.22 28.43
C ALA A 104 -31.29 -30.45 29.92
N VAL A 105 -31.97 -29.48 30.53
CA VAL A 105 -32.46 -29.55 31.91
C VAL A 105 -33.97 -29.70 31.89
N VAL A 106 -34.46 -30.88 32.28
CA VAL A 106 -35.89 -31.17 32.31
C VAL A 106 -36.45 -30.86 33.69
N THR A 107 -37.29 -29.85 33.77
CA THR A 107 -37.94 -29.36 34.99
C THR A 107 -39.34 -29.95 35.14
N LYS A 108 -39.90 -29.85 36.36
CA LYS A 108 -41.26 -30.32 36.70
C LYS A 108 -41.44 -31.85 36.51
N ALA A 109 -40.39 -32.63 36.77
CA ALA A 109 -40.41 -34.08 36.67
C ALA A 109 -41.48 -34.74 37.58
N ASP A 110 -41.87 -34.05 38.66
CA ASP A 110 -42.94 -34.44 39.58
C ASP A 110 -44.34 -34.41 38.95
N LYS A 111 -44.58 -33.55 37.95
CA LYS A 111 -45.90 -33.34 37.36
C LYS A 111 -46.24 -34.29 36.22
N ALA A 112 -45.23 -34.80 35.52
CA ALA A 112 -45.40 -35.73 34.41
C ALA A 112 -44.30 -36.80 34.47
N PRO A 113 -44.39 -37.76 35.41
CA PRO A 113 -43.41 -38.83 35.54
C PRO A 113 -43.61 -39.95 34.50
N GLU A 114 -44.81 -40.06 33.94
CA GLU A 114 -45.15 -41.03 32.90
C GLU A 114 -44.51 -40.64 31.56
N GLY A 115 -43.80 -41.56 30.91
CA GLY A 115 -43.15 -41.31 29.62
C GLY A 115 -41.82 -40.52 29.68
N LEU A 116 -41.43 -40.01 30.85
CA LEU A 116 -40.23 -39.17 30.99
C LEU A 116 -38.94 -39.95 30.73
N LEU A 117 -38.85 -41.19 31.24
CA LEU A 117 -37.69 -42.05 31.05
C LEU A 117 -37.47 -42.36 29.57
N GLU A 118 -38.55 -42.67 28.86
CA GLU A 118 -38.53 -42.94 27.42
C GLU A 118 -38.09 -41.69 26.64
N LYS A 119 -38.63 -40.52 26.98
CA LYS A 119 -38.27 -39.24 26.34
C LYS A 119 -36.79 -38.86 26.49
N VAL A 120 -36.20 -39.05 27.67
CA VAL A 120 -34.78 -38.72 27.89
C VAL A 120 -33.81 -39.78 27.35
N THR A 121 -34.27 -41.03 27.22
CA THR A 121 -33.43 -42.14 26.69
C THR A 121 -33.47 -42.21 25.17
N ALA A 122 -34.61 -41.88 24.55
CA ALA A 122 -34.77 -41.87 23.10
C ALA A 122 -34.01 -40.71 22.41
N ASP A 123 -33.78 -39.61 23.13
CA ASP A 123 -33.06 -38.41 22.66
C ASP A 123 -33.49 -37.94 21.25
N GLU A 124 -34.79 -37.77 21.02
CA GLU A 124 -35.34 -37.39 19.72
C GLU A 124 -34.85 -36.03 19.19
N VAL A 125 -34.25 -35.20 20.05
CA VAL A 125 -33.79 -33.84 19.72
C VAL A 125 -32.26 -33.68 19.68
N ASN A 126 -31.50 -34.78 19.79
CA ASN A 126 -30.04 -34.87 19.72
C ASN A 126 -29.32 -33.91 20.68
N ILE A 127 -29.27 -34.24 21.96
CA ILE A 127 -28.60 -33.44 23.00
C ILE A 127 -27.26 -34.08 23.37
N GLY A 128 -26.18 -33.60 22.77
CA GLY A 128 -24.84 -34.18 22.90
C GLY A 128 -24.24 -34.14 24.32
N LEU A 129 -24.61 -33.15 25.16
CA LEU A 129 -24.20 -33.14 26.58
C LEU A 129 -25.19 -33.92 27.49
N GLY A 130 -26.27 -34.44 26.92
CA GLY A 130 -27.31 -35.26 27.57
C GLY A 130 -28.35 -34.47 28.37
N TYR A 131 -29.18 -35.21 29.11
CA TYR A 131 -30.28 -34.67 29.91
C TYR A 131 -29.99 -34.71 31.41
N VAL A 132 -30.57 -33.76 32.15
CA VAL A 132 -30.66 -33.80 33.61
C VAL A 132 -32.07 -33.43 34.05
N CYS A 133 -32.75 -34.33 34.76
CA CYS A 133 -34.09 -34.11 35.30
C CYS A 133 -34.01 -33.53 36.72
N VAL A 134 -34.78 -32.48 36.99
CA VAL A 134 -34.79 -31.77 38.26
C VAL A 134 -36.21 -31.51 38.76
N ARG A 135 -36.35 -31.44 40.09
CA ARG A 135 -37.54 -30.91 40.75
C ARG A 135 -37.24 -29.49 41.24
N ASN A 136 -38.01 -28.53 40.76
CA ASN A 136 -37.92 -27.15 41.24
C ASN A 136 -38.64 -27.00 42.58
N ARG A 137 -38.30 -25.93 43.31
CA ARG A 137 -38.99 -25.53 44.54
C ARG A 137 -40.49 -25.31 44.29
N ILE A 138 -41.35 -25.84 45.17
CA ILE A 138 -42.80 -25.68 45.09
C ILE A 138 -43.27 -24.86 46.31
N GLY A 139 -44.00 -23.76 46.08
CA GLY A 139 -44.48 -22.90 47.15
C GLY A 139 -43.35 -22.28 47.99
N ASN A 140 -43.47 -22.37 49.33
CA ASN A 140 -42.56 -21.72 50.29
C ASN A 140 -41.56 -22.68 50.96
N GLU A 141 -41.30 -23.87 50.40
CA GLU A 141 -40.31 -24.84 50.89
C GLU A 141 -38.93 -24.20 51.14
N SER A 142 -38.12 -24.67 52.09
CA SER A 142 -36.72 -24.21 52.19
C SER A 142 -35.84 -24.82 51.08
N TYR A 143 -34.68 -24.23 50.78
CA TYR A 143 -33.74 -24.80 49.78
C TYR A 143 -33.28 -26.22 50.14
N GLU A 144 -32.93 -26.45 51.41
CA GLU A 144 -32.54 -27.77 51.92
C GLU A 144 -33.72 -28.76 51.90
N GLY A 145 -34.93 -28.28 52.23
CA GLY A 145 -36.16 -29.05 52.16
C GLY A 145 -36.45 -29.50 50.74
N ALA A 146 -36.41 -28.58 49.77
CA ALA A 146 -36.61 -28.88 48.35
C ALA A 146 -35.56 -29.87 47.81
N ARG A 147 -34.29 -29.78 48.25
CA ARG A 147 -33.24 -30.73 47.86
C ARG A 147 -33.48 -32.14 48.42
N SER A 148 -33.91 -32.23 49.68
CA SER A 148 -34.22 -33.51 50.33
C SER A 148 -35.43 -34.18 49.67
N ASP A 149 -36.42 -33.37 49.32
CA ASP A 149 -37.63 -33.78 48.62
C ASP A 149 -37.37 -34.23 47.18
N GLU A 150 -36.47 -33.55 46.47
CA GLU A 150 -35.99 -33.97 45.15
C GLU A 150 -35.31 -35.35 45.22
N ALA A 151 -34.39 -35.53 46.17
CA ALA A 151 -33.70 -36.81 46.35
C ALA A 151 -34.69 -37.94 46.70
N ARG A 152 -35.71 -37.64 47.51
CA ARG A 152 -36.79 -38.58 47.84
C ARG A 152 -37.61 -38.93 46.60
N LEU A 153 -38.03 -37.94 45.80
CA LEU A 153 -38.80 -38.16 44.57
C LEU A 153 -38.09 -39.14 43.63
N PHE A 154 -36.81 -38.90 43.32
CA PHE A 154 -36.05 -39.72 42.39
C PHE A 154 -35.59 -41.07 42.97
N SER A 155 -35.72 -41.31 44.28
CA SER A 155 -35.40 -42.60 44.89
C SER A 155 -36.63 -43.48 45.12
N THR A 156 -37.76 -42.89 45.50
CA THR A 156 -38.96 -43.66 45.90
C THR A 156 -40.01 -43.79 44.79
N HIS A 157 -40.04 -42.90 43.79
CA HIS A 157 -41.10 -42.90 42.78
C HIS A 157 -40.95 -44.07 41.78
N PRO A 158 -41.98 -44.91 41.54
CA PRO A 158 -41.87 -46.16 40.77
C PRO A 158 -41.31 -46.03 39.34
N LEU A 159 -41.56 -44.88 38.69
CA LEU A 159 -41.12 -44.60 37.33
C LEU A 159 -39.83 -43.78 37.25
N LEU A 160 -39.61 -42.85 38.19
CA LEU A 160 -38.47 -41.93 38.16
C LEU A 160 -37.21 -42.54 38.78
N SER A 161 -37.37 -43.51 39.69
CA SER A 161 -36.25 -44.25 40.29
C SER A 161 -35.51 -45.16 39.31
N LYS A 162 -36.11 -45.41 38.13
CA LYS A 162 -35.51 -46.17 37.04
C LYS A 162 -34.58 -45.31 36.16
N ILE A 163 -34.66 -43.98 36.26
CA ILE A 163 -33.74 -43.08 35.55
C ILE A 163 -32.36 -43.17 36.19
N ASP A 164 -31.31 -43.15 35.38
CA ASP A 164 -29.93 -43.22 35.87
C ASP A 164 -29.64 -42.09 36.87
N LYS A 165 -28.98 -42.43 37.99
CA LYS A 165 -28.63 -41.48 39.05
C LYS A 165 -27.73 -40.34 38.57
N SER A 166 -27.00 -40.52 37.47
CA SER A 166 -26.19 -39.49 36.80
C SER A 166 -26.98 -38.50 35.95
N MET A 167 -28.30 -38.70 35.81
CA MET A 167 -29.21 -37.86 35.03
C MET A 167 -30.30 -37.21 35.88
N VAL A 168 -30.27 -37.35 37.21
CA VAL A 168 -31.32 -36.81 38.10
C VAL A 168 -30.75 -36.00 39.24
N GLY A 169 -31.46 -34.91 39.56
CA GLY A 169 -31.18 -34.05 40.69
C GLY A 169 -30.27 -32.86 40.37
N ILE A 170 -30.51 -31.76 41.07
CA ILE A 170 -29.74 -30.53 40.93
C ILE A 170 -28.26 -30.68 41.38
N PRO A 171 -27.87 -31.51 42.40
CA PRO A 171 -26.46 -31.73 42.69
C PRO A 171 -25.67 -32.29 41.51
N VAL A 172 -26.30 -33.20 40.76
CA VAL A 172 -25.73 -33.82 39.57
C VAL A 172 -25.65 -32.81 38.43
N LEU A 173 -26.69 -31.98 38.26
CA LEU A 173 -26.66 -30.86 37.31
C LEU A 173 -25.47 -29.92 37.58
N ALA A 174 -25.30 -29.49 38.83
CA ALA A 174 -24.21 -28.60 39.22
C ALA A 174 -22.84 -29.23 38.94
N GLN A 175 -22.63 -30.49 39.33
CA GLN A 175 -21.38 -31.20 39.07
C GLN A 175 -21.10 -31.35 37.58
N LYS A 176 -22.13 -31.66 36.78
CA LYS A 176 -22.02 -31.84 35.33
C LYS A 176 -21.69 -30.52 34.63
N LEU A 177 -22.34 -29.42 35.01
CA LEU A 177 -22.03 -28.08 34.51
C LEU A 177 -20.59 -27.67 34.80
N VAL A 178 -20.10 -27.88 36.03
CA VAL A 178 -18.70 -27.58 36.40
C VAL A 178 -17.71 -28.37 35.55
N ARG A 179 -17.96 -29.68 35.35
CA ARG A 179 -17.09 -30.54 34.52
C ARG A 179 -17.09 -30.11 33.05
N ILE A 180 -18.26 -29.82 32.49
CA ILE A 180 -18.40 -29.38 31.10
C ILE A 180 -17.66 -28.05 30.91
N GLN A 181 -17.89 -27.09 31.82
CA GLN A 181 -17.24 -25.78 31.78
C GLN A 181 -15.72 -25.90 31.86
N ALA A 182 -15.18 -26.68 32.80
CA ALA A 182 -13.74 -26.89 32.93
C ALA A 182 -13.13 -27.52 31.66
N THR A 183 -13.84 -28.47 31.04
CA THR A 183 -13.38 -29.13 29.81
C THR A 183 -13.32 -28.16 28.63
N ILE A 184 -14.35 -27.33 28.47
CA ILE A 184 -14.41 -26.35 27.38
C ILE A 184 -13.38 -25.25 27.59
N ILE A 185 -13.23 -24.73 28.82
CA ILE A 185 -12.16 -23.77 29.14
C ILE A 185 -10.80 -24.35 28.78
N SER A 186 -10.50 -25.59 29.18
CA SER A 186 -9.22 -26.24 28.87
C SER A 186 -8.96 -26.40 27.37
N LYS A 187 -10.01 -26.73 26.59
CA LYS A 187 -9.91 -26.86 25.12
C LYS A 187 -9.76 -25.52 24.41
N CYS A 188 -10.47 -24.48 24.85
CA CYS A 188 -10.51 -23.18 24.18
C CYS A 188 -9.37 -22.25 24.60
N LEU A 189 -8.86 -22.37 25.83
CA LEU A 189 -7.86 -21.45 26.38
C LEU A 189 -6.58 -21.33 25.54
N PRO A 190 -5.96 -22.42 25.03
CA PRO A 190 -4.76 -22.30 24.20
C PRO A 190 -4.99 -21.44 22.94
N GLU A 191 -6.13 -21.63 22.28
CA GLU A 191 -6.49 -20.91 21.08
C GLU A 191 -6.84 -19.43 21.37
N ILE A 192 -7.49 -19.16 22.50
CA ILE A 192 -7.74 -17.79 22.96
C ILE A 192 -6.42 -17.07 23.22
N VAL A 193 -5.48 -17.71 23.91
CA VAL A 193 -4.15 -17.14 24.18
C VAL A 193 -3.41 -16.85 22.87
N ARG A 194 -3.45 -17.78 21.91
CA ARG A 194 -2.88 -17.56 20.57
C ARG A 194 -3.51 -16.36 19.87
N LYS A 195 -4.84 -16.29 19.79
CA LYS A 195 -5.58 -15.16 19.17
C LYS A 195 -5.25 -13.82 19.84
N ILE A 196 -5.11 -13.79 21.17
CA ILE A 196 -4.73 -12.58 21.91
C ILE A 196 -3.31 -12.17 21.55
N ASN A 197 -2.36 -13.11 21.55
CA ASN A 197 -0.96 -12.82 21.22
C ASN A 197 -0.79 -12.36 19.76
N ASP A 198 -1.50 -12.97 18.82
CA ASP A 198 -1.49 -12.56 17.41
C ASP A 198 -2.05 -11.14 17.26
N ARG A 199 -3.18 -10.85 17.93
CA ARG A 199 -3.78 -9.51 17.92
C ARG A 199 -2.88 -8.48 18.61
N LEU A 200 -2.20 -8.87 19.69
CA LEU A 200 -1.23 -8.02 20.39
C LEU A 200 -0.04 -7.70 19.47
N ALA A 201 0.53 -8.71 18.81
CA ALA A 201 1.64 -8.53 17.88
C ALA A 201 1.26 -7.57 16.74
N LEU A 202 0.10 -7.77 16.12
CA LEU A 202 -0.43 -6.88 15.09
C LEU A 202 -0.61 -5.45 15.62
N ASN A 203 -1.25 -5.29 16.79
CA ASN A 203 -1.47 -3.97 17.39
C ASN A 203 -0.15 -3.26 17.73
N LEU A 204 0.87 -3.99 18.21
CA LEU A 204 2.19 -3.43 18.50
C LEU A 204 2.88 -2.96 17.21
N THR A 205 2.79 -3.72 16.11
CA THR A 205 3.35 -3.28 14.83
C THR A 205 2.66 -2.01 14.30
N GLN A 206 1.35 -1.89 14.48
CA GLN A 206 0.60 -0.69 14.11
C GLN A 206 0.95 0.50 15.02
N LEU A 207 1.05 0.29 16.33
CA LEU A 207 1.42 1.32 17.29
C LEU A 207 2.82 1.88 17.01
N ASN A 208 3.78 1.02 16.68
CA ASN A 208 5.14 1.44 16.33
C ASN A 208 5.21 2.24 15.01
N ARG A 209 4.21 2.14 14.13
CA ARG A 209 4.11 2.96 12.91
C ARG A 209 3.55 4.35 13.20
N LEU A 210 2.78 4.53 14.26
CA LEU A 210 2.16 5.81 14.58
C LEU A 210 3.22 6.81 15.05
N PRO A 211 3.04 8.11 14.72
CA PRO A 211 3.91 9.16 15.24
C PRO A 211 3.83 9.21 16.78
N GLN A 212 4.98 9.42 17.42
CA GLN A 212 5.01 9.66 18.86
C GLN A 212 4.25 10.94 19.19
N HIS A 213 3.55 10.94 20.32
CA HIS A 213 2.90 12.16 20.80
C HIS A 213 3.97 13.18 21.17
N LEU A 214 4.11 14.24 20.36
CA LEU A 214 5.09 15.30 20.56
C LEU A 214 4.53 16.30 21.58
N SER A 215 5.02 16.24 22.81
CA SER A 215 4.55 17.07 23.93
C SER A 215 5.37 18.34 24.12
N SER A 216 6.59 18.38 23.56
CA SER A 216 7.49 19.53 23.66
C SER A 216 8.09 19.94 22.32
N VAL A 217 8.55 21.19 22.23
CA VAL A 217 9.27 21.71 21.06
C VAL A 217 10.57 20.92 20.81
N ALA A 218 11.26 20.48 21.87
CA ALA A 218 12.49 19.69 21.75
C ALA A 218 12.23 18.32 21.11
N GLU A 219 11.13 17.66 21.50
CA GLU A 219 10.68 16.40 20.89
C GLU A 219 10.29 16.61 19.42
N ALA A 220 9.57 17.68 19.12
CA ALA A 220 9.19 18.01 17.75
C ALA A 220 10.41 18.27 16.85
N LEU A 221 11.41 19.01 17.34
CA LEU A 221 12.67 19.22 16.63
C LEU A 221 13.44 17.92 16.43
N THR A 222 13.48 17.05 17.43
CA THR A 222 14.15 15.75 17.34
C THR A 222 13.48 14.86 16.28
N ALA A 223 12.13 14.81 16.28
CA ALA A 223 11.36 14.09 15.29
C ALA A 223 11.60 14.66 13.87
N PHE A 224 11.60 15.99 13.73
CA PHE A 224 11.89 16.66 12.46
C PHE A 224 13.31 16.35 11.95
N MET A 225 14.32 16.44 12.81
CA MET A 225 15.71 16.10 12.46
C MET A 225 15.88 14.63 12.10
N ARG A 226 15.11 13.73 12.71
CA ARG A 226 15.06 12.31 12.34
C ARG A 226 14.49 12.13 10.94
N ILE A 227 13.36 12.77 10.63
CA ILE A 227 12.74 12.73 9.29
C ILE A 227 13.71 13.23 8.23
N LEU A 228 14.38 14.37 8.49
CA LEU A 228 15.38 14.93 7.58
C LEU A 228 16.57 14.00 7.38
N SER A 229 17.11 13.43 8.46
CA SER A 229 18.24 12.50 8.38
C SER A 229 17.87 11.24 7.59
N SER A 230 16.72 10.64 7.88
CA SER A 230 16.22 9.46 7.15
C SER A 230 16.00 9.77 5.67
N SER A 231 15.34 10.89 5.35
CA SER A 231 15.13 11.31 3.95
C SER A 231 16.45 11.51 3.21
N LYS A 232 17.42 12.16 3.86
CA LYS A 232 18.76 12.38 3.30
C LYS A 232 19.49 11.06 3.04
N ASP A 233 19.43 10.12 3.99
CA ASP A 233 20.11 8.85 3.86
C ASP A 233 19.47 7.98 2.76
N SER A 234 18.14 7.95 2.66
CA SER A 234 17.42 7.32 1.55
C SER A 234 17.81 7.92 0.20
N LEU A 235 17.81 9.26 0.09
CA LEU A 235 18.23 9.94 -1.15
C LEU A 235 19.69 9.62 -1.52
N LYS A 236 20.60 9.57 -0.54
CA LYS A 236 22.00 9.20 -0.79
C LYS A 236 22.14 7.75 -1.26
N LYS A 237 21.41 6.82 -0.66
CA LYS A 237 21.40 5.42 -1.07
C LYS A 237 20.98 5.27 -2.52
N ILE A 238 19.82 5.84 -2.88
CA ILE A 238 19.24 5.66 -4.21
C ILE A 238 19.97 6.47 -5.30
N LEU A 239 20.33 7.74 -5.04
CA LEU A 239 20.90 8.63 -6.06
C LEU A 239 22.42 8.49 -6.21
N LEU A 240 23.15 8.24 -5.12
CA LEU A 240 24.62 8.26 -5.13
C LEU A 240 25.25 6.88 -5.03
N ARG A 241 24.66 5.97 -4.23
CA ARG A 241 25.24 4.64 -3.99
C ARG A 241 24.67 3.55 -4.91
N GLY A 242 23.50 3.79 -5.51
CA GLY A 242 22.77 2.78 -6.27
C GLY A 242 22.20 1.65 -5.39
N GLU A 243 22.05 1.90 -4.09
CA GLU A 243 21.41 0.97 -3.15
C GLU A 243 19.89 1.24 -3.16
N PHE A 244 19.11 0.24 -3.55
CA PHE A 244 17.63 0.29 -3.63
C PHE A 244 16.96 -0.75 -2.73
N ASP A 245 17.66 -1.15 -1.66
CA ASP A 245 17.17 -2.07 -0.61
C ASP A 245 15.88 -1.58 0.05
N GLU A 246 15.70 -0.26 0.14
CA GLU A 246 14.48 0.37 0.67
C GLU A 246 13.29 0.29 -0.30
N TYR A 247 13.54 0.12 -1.60
CA TYR A 247 12.54 0.15 -2.68
C TYR A 247 12.73 -0.99 -3.70
N PRO A 248 12.65 -2.28 -3.30
CA PRO A 248 12.98 -3.40 -4.17
C PRO A 248 11.99 -3.57 -5.34
N GLU A 249 10.70 -3.35 -5.10
CA GLU A 249 9.63 -3.55 -6.10
C GLU A 249 9.36 -2.30 -6.95
N GLU A 250 9.86 -1.13 -6.55
CA GLU A 250 9.62 0.13 -7.23
C GLU A 250 10.75 0.42 -8.22
N LYS A 251 10.61 -0.06 -9.46
CA LYS A 251 11.62 0.15 -10.53
C LYS A 251 11.95 1.63 -10.77
N GLU A 252 10.99 2.53 -10.56
CA GLU A 252 11.22 3.97 -10.69
C GLU A 252 12.22 4.52 -9.66
N MET A 253 12.46 3.81 -8.55
CA MET A 253 13.42 4.19 -7.51
C MET A 253 14.84 3.71 -7.78
N HIS A 254 15.05 2.91 -8.83
CA HIS A 254 16.36 2.38 -9.22
C HIS A 254 17.16 3.45 -9.99
N CYS A 255 17.44 4.55 -9.29
CA CYS A 255 17.84 5.80 -9.91
C CYS A 255 19.10 5.68 -10.76
N THR A 256 20.13 5.01 -10.26
CA THR A 256 21.38 4.83 -11.02
C THR A 256 21.16 4.12 -12.35
N ALA A 257 20.30 3.10 -12.39
CA ALA A 257 19.99 2.37 -13.63
C ALA A 257 19.24 3.28 -14.61
N THR A 258 18.19 3.96 -14.15
CA THR A 258 17.41 4.89 -14.99
C THR A 258 18.26 6.05 -15.50
N LEU A 259 19.17 6.59 -14.68
CA LEU A 259 20.10 7.65 -15.08
C LEU A 259 21.03 7.20 -16.20
N VAL A 260 21.60 6.00 -16.10
CA VAL A 260 22.43 5.41 -17.17
C VAL A 260 21.61 5.21 -18.45
N GLU A 261 20.40 4.68 -18.36
CA GLU A 261 19.51 4.52 -19.53
C GLU A 261 19.19 5.86 -20.20
N MET A 262 18.97 6.92 -19.41
CA MET A 262 18.73 8.26 -19.92
C MET A 262 19.96 8.83 -20.63
N LEU A 263 21.16 8.59 -20.09
CA LEU A 263 22.43 8.99 -20.69
C LEU A 263 22.69 8.25 -22.01
N ASP A 264 22.47 6.93 -22.03
CA ASP A 264 22.62 6.10 -23.22
C ASP A 264 21.65 6.54 -24.33
N GLN A 265 20.39 6.83 -23.97
CA GLN A 265 19.40 7.37 -24.92
C GLN A 265 19.87 8.71 -25.49
N TYR A 266 20.31 9.63 -24.63
CA TYR A 266 20.81 10.94 -25.07
C TYR A 266 22.01 10.81 -26.00
N SER A 267 23.01 9.99 -25.64
CA SER A 267 24.20 9.80 -26.47
C SER A 267 23.84 9.18 -27.82
N ASN A 268 22.97 8.16 -27.85
CA ASN A 268 22.50 7.56 -29.09
C ASN A 268 21.75 8.56 -29.97
N GLU A 269 20.87 9.39 -29.39
CA GLU A 269 20.15 10.42 -30.13
C GLU A 269 21.11 11.50 -30.68
N LEU A 270 22.11 11.90 -29.90
CA LEU A 270 23.14 12.86 -30.28
C LEU A 270 23.97 12.35 -31.47
N HIS A 271 24.45 11.10 -31.40
CA HIS A 271 25.24 10.46 -32.47
C HIS A 271 24.39 10.07 -33.70
N SER A 272 23.08 9.86 -33.54
CA SER A 272 22.17 9.56 -34.65
C SER A 272 21.96 10.74 -35.60
N LYS A 273 22.17 11.97 -35.12
CA LYS A 273 22.07 13.20 -35.91
C LYS A 273 23.31 13.47 -36.78
N ASN A 274 24.04 12.44 -37.21
CA ASN A 274 25.11 12.61 -38.19
C ASN A 274 24.52 13.17 -39.50
N PHE A 275 24.82 14.44 -39.74
CA PHE A 275 24.12 15.31 -40.68
C PHE A 275 24.61 15.14 -42.12
N GLU A 276 24.32 14.01 -42.77
CA GLU A 276 24.51 13.94 -44.22
C GLU A 276 23.38 13.19 -44.93
N LYS A 277 22.69 13.92 -45.81
CA LYS A 277 22.03 13.31 -46.96
C LYS A 277 23.10 13.14 -48.03
N LYS A 278 23.24 11.92 -48.54
CA LYS A 278 24.28 11.55 -49.54
C LYS A 278 24.22 12.38 -50.84
N GLU A 279 23.09 13.03 -51.11
CA GLU A 279 22.82 13.77 -52.34
C GLU A 279 23.44 15.19 -52.36
N ASP A 280 23.81 15.76 -51.21
CA ASP A 280 24.25 17.18 -51.08
C ASP A 280 25.75 17.34 -50.72
N PHE A 281 26.57 16.31 -50.96
CA PHE A 281 27.96 16.29 -50.52
C PHE A 281 28.78 17.46 -51.08
N LEU A 282 29.46 18.21 -50.20
CA LEU A 282 30.27 19.40 -50.52
C LEU A 282 29.53 20.60 -51.13
N MET A 283 28.23 20.50 -51.42
CA MET A 283 27.49 21.59 -52.06
C MET A 283 27.32 22.79 -51.12
N GLU A 284 27.02 22.56 -49.84
CA GLU A 284 26.92 23.60 -48.82
C GLU A 284 28.28 24.31 -48.62
N GLU A 285 29.35 23.53 -48.53
CA GLU A 285 30.71 24.02 -48.37
C GLU A 285 31.18 24.83 -49.59
N ILE A 286 30.86 24.38 -50.82
CA ILE A 286 31.20 25.11 -52.05
C ILE A 286 30.43 26.43 -52.13
N LEU A 287 29.14 26.46 -51.78
CA LEU A 287 28.33 27.69 -51.79
C LEU A 287 28.88 28.72 -50.79
N ASP A 288 29.10 28.34 -49.53
CA ASP A 288 29.63 29.25 -48.50
C ASP A 288 31.06 29.75 -48.86
N LEU A 289 31.88 28.90 -49.51
CA LEU A 289 33.20 29.31 -50.03
C LEU A 289 33.11 30.25 -51.24
N GLN A 290 32.09 30.10 -52.09
CA GLN A 290 31.86 30.99 -53.24
C GLN A 290 31.41 32.38 -52.80
N GLU A 291 30.55 32.47 -51.78
CA GLU A 291 30.10 33.75 -51.20
C GLU A 291 31.23 34.55 -50.56
N THR A 292 32.29 33.87 -50.10
CA THR A 292 33.46 34.50 -49.47
C THR A 292 34.63 34.75 -50.44
N LYS A 293 34.47 34.44 -51.73
CA LYS A 293 35.47 34.73 -52.77
C LYS A 293 35.67 36.24 -52.90
N GLY A 294 36.85 36.71 -52.49
CA GLY A 294 37.30 38.09 -52.71
C GLY A 294 38.04 38.73 -51.54
N ILE A 295 38.01 38.12 -50.35
CA ILE A 295 38.55 38.74 -49.11
C ILE A 295 39.93 38.18 -48.71
N GLY A 296 40.48 37.16 -49.39
CA GLY A 296 41.76 36.54 -49.04
C GLY A 296 42.50 35.84 -50.18
N LEU A 297 43.71 35.35 -49.89
CA LEU A 297 44.53 34.57 -50.82
C LEU A 297 43.88 33.23 -51.18
N ALA A 298 44.01 32.81 -52.44
CA ALA A 298 43.34 31.64 -53.00
C ALA A 298 43.76 30.27 -52.39
N ASN A 299 44.74 30.23 -51.50
CA ASN A 299 45.21 29.02 -50.84
C ASN A 299 44.81 28.94 -49.35
N PHE A 300 44.19 29.99 -48.80
CA PHE A 300 43.82 30.04 -47.39
C PHE A 300 42.32 29.79 -47.20
N LEU A 301 41.98 28.91 -46.27
CA LEU A 301 40.59 28.65 -45.91
C LEU A 301 40.08 29.76 -44.96
N PRO A 302 39.00 30.49 -45.29
CA PRO A 302 38.49 31.53 -44.42
C PRO A 302 37.90 30.95 -43.13
N ARG A 303 38.39 31.39 -41.97
CA ARG A 303 37.87 30.98 -40.63
C ARG A 303 36.37 31.27 -40.49
N SER A 304 35.89 32.35 -41.10
CA SER A 304 34.47 32.75 -41.08
C SER A 304 33.54 31.67 -41.67
N VAL A 305 33.98 30.98 -42.73
CA VAL A 305 33.20 29.91 -43.38
C VAL A 305 33.12 28.70 -42.45
N PHE A 306 34.25 28.30 -41.86
CA PHE A 306 34.30 27.22 -40.87
C PHE A 306 33.36 27.50 -39.68
N LEU A 307 33.43 28.71 -39.10
CA LEU A 307 32.58 29.10 -37.98
C LEU A 307 31.10 29.14 -38.36
N THR A 308 30.75 29.62 -39.56
CA THR A 308 29.36 29.68 -40.02
C THR A 308 28.76 28.29 -40.13
N LEU A 309 29.49 27.34 -40.73
CA LEU A 309 29.06 25.94 -40.83
C LEU A 309 28.96 25.28 -39.46
N LEU A 310 29.95 25.47 -38.59
CA LEU A 310 29.92 24.96 -37.23
C LEU A 310 28.69 25.48 -36.47
N GLN A 311 28.41 26.80 -36.54
CA GLN A 311 27.25 27.41 -35.92
C GLN A 311 25.92 26.86 -36.47
N LYS A 312 25.81 26.65 -37.79
CA LYS A 312 24.64 26.02 -38.40
C LYS A 312 24.40 24.62 -37.81
N ARG A 313 25.46 23.81 -37.65
CA ARG A 313 25.38 22.45 -37.07
C ARG A 313 25.04 22.47 -35.58
N VAL A 314 25.70 23.31 -34.78
CA VAL A 314 25.43 23.43 -33.34
C VAL A 314 23.99 23.89 -33.08
N LYS A 315 23.46 24.86 -33.86
CA LYS A 315 22.06 25.32 -33.75
C LYS A 315 21.04 24.19 -33.97
N GLN A 316 21.34 23.21 -34.82
CA GLN A 316 20.44 22.08 -35.09
C GLN A 316 20.35 21.08 -33.92
N ILE A 317 21.38 21.03 -33.06
CA ILE A 317 21.41 20.17 -31.87
C ILE A 317 21.18 20.92 -30.56
N ALA A 318 21.23 22.26 -30.55
CA ALA A 318 21.17 23.08 -29.34
C ALA A 318 19.98 22.78 -28.41
N ALA A 319 18.81 22.44 -28.96
CA ALA A 319 17.63 22.12 -28.15
C ALA A 319 17.73 20.77 -27.41
N MET A 320 18.59 19.85 -27.86
CA MET A 320 18.66 18.48 -27.34
C MET A 320 19.33 18.40 -25.95
N PRO A 321 20.49 19.02 -25.69
CA PRO A 321 21.07 19.08 -24.34
C PRO A 321 20.13 19.78 -23.33
N GLU A 322 19.48 20.87 -23.73
CA GLU A 322 18.53 21.60 -22.88
C GLU A 322 17.32 20.73 -22.52
N TYR A 323 16.76 20.02 -23.51
CA TYR A 323 15.66 19.07 -23.29
C TYR A 323 16.08 17.91 -22.36
N PHE A 324 17.27 17.34 -22.57
CA PHE A 324 17.80 16.26 -21.75
C PHE A 324 17.92 16.67 -20.28
N VAL A 325 18.56 17.81 -19.99
CA VAL A 325 18.70 18.32 -18.62
C VAL A 325 17.34 18.63 -18.00
N GLY A 326 16.40 19.18 -18.77
CA GLY A 326 15.03 19.38 -18.31
C GLY A 326 14.32 18.08 -17.92
N ARG A 327 14.45 17.02 -18.73
CA ARG A 327 13.90 15.68 -18.47
C ARG A 327 14.53 15.06 -17.22
N LEU A 328 15.84 15.19 -17.06
CA LEU A 328 16.60 14.71 -15.91
C LEU A 328 16.14 15.37 -14.61
N TRP A 329 16.01 16.69 -14.58
CA TRP A 329 15.52 17.39 -13.39
C TRP A 329 14.08 17.04 -13.03
N ASN A 330 13.20 16.83 -14.02
CA ASN A 330 11.83 16.36 -13.76
C ASN A 330 11.82 14.97 -13.10
N TYR A 331 12.72 14.09 -13.54
CA TYR A 331 12.89 12.77 -12.93
C TYR A 331 13.38 12.90 -11.48
N ILE A 332 14.42 13.69 -11.23
CA ILE A 332 14.96 13.94 -9.88
C ILE A 332 13.89 14.57 -8.98
N GLU A 333 13.09 15.52 -9.49
CA GLU A 333 11.99 16.14 -8.74
C GLU A 333 11.01 15.08 -8.21
N ARG A 334 10.58 14.17 -9.09
CA ARG A 334 9.63 13.11 -8.74
C ARG A 334 10.17 12.22 -7.62
N ILE A 335 11.43 11.78 -7.74
CA ILE A 335 12.09 10.93 -6.75
C ILE A 335 12.23 11.65 -5.41
N VAL A 336 12.73 12.88 -5.42
CA VAL A 336 12.91 13.68 -4.20
C VAL A 336 11.58 13.90 -3.49
N ILE A 337 10.52 14.24 -4.22
CA ILE A 337 9.18 14.40 -3.64
C ILE A 337 8.70 13.08 -3.05
N GLN A 338 8.82 11.95 -3.77
CA GLN A 338 8.31 10.67 -3.30
C GLN A 338 9.00 10.20 -2.01
N VAL A 339 10.32 10.31 -1.93
CA VAL A 339 11.08 9.99 -0.71
C VAL A 339 10.69 10.91 0.45
N LEU A 340 10.58 12.21 0.21
CA LEU A 340 10.17 13.16 1.24
C LEU A 340 8.74 12.89 1.75
N MET A 341 7.81 12.53 0.86
CA MET A 341 6.43 12.21 1.24
C MET A 341 6.35 10.90 2.01
N TYR A 342 7.15 9.90 1.65
CA TYR A 342 7.24 8.63 2.38
C TYR A 342 7.68 8.85 3.84
N HIS A 343 8.75 9.61 4.05
CA HIS A 343 9.24 9.90 5.42
C HIS A 343 8.36 10.89 6.19
N CYS A 344 7.53 11.68 5.50
CA CYS A 344 6.57 12.61 6.10
C CYS A 344 5.13 12.04 6.19
N ASP A 345 4.89 10.76 5.87
CA ASP A 345 3.53 10.20 5.77
C ASP A 345 2.72 10.39 7.06
N ASN A 346 3.38 10.14 8.19
CA ASN A 346 2.83 10.30 9.54
C ASN A 346 2.55 11.75 9.96
N TYR A 347 2.96 12.75 9.17
CA TYR A 347 2.83 14.18 9.50
C TYR A 347 2.21 14.97 8.33
N PRO A 348 0.89 14.86 8.09
CA PRO A 348 0.22 15.51 6.95
C PRO A 348 0.40 17.02 6.89
N GLN A 349 0.50 17.68 8.05
CA GLN A 349 0.72 19.13 8.14
C GLN A 349 2.08 19.54 7.55
N LEU A 350 3.09 18.67 7.63
CA LEU A 350 4.44 18.90 7.12
C LEU A 350 4.52 18.64 5.61
N GLN A 351 3.73 17.72 5.06
CA GLN A 351 3.81 17.31 3.66
C GLN A 351 3.69 18.47 2.67
N SER A 352 2.72 19.37 2.88
CA SER A 352 2.49 20.50 1.95
C SER A 352 3.69 21.45 1.90
N CYS A 353 4.25 21.80 3.06
CA CYS A 353 5.37 22.72 3.14
C CYS A 353 6.68 22.07 2.67
N THR A 354 6.91 20.79 2.99
CA THR A 354 8.07 20.02 2.50
C THR A 354 8.04 19.86 0.99
N ARG A 355 6.89 19.50 0.41
CA ARG A 355 6.73 19.41 -1.04
C ARG A 355 7.05 20.74 -1.72
N ARG A 356 6.47 21.83 -1.23
CA ARG A 356 6.72 23.17 -1.79
C ARG A 356 8.19 23.58 -1.67
N ALA A 357 8.84 23.30 -0.54
CA ALA A 357 10.26 23.59 -0.35
C ALA A 357 11.14 22.81 -1.33
N ALA A 358 10.85 21.52 -1.52
CA ALA A 358 11.55 20.67 -2.48
C ALA A 358 11.37 21.17 -3.91
N GLN A 359 10.13 21.47 -4.31
CA GLN A 359 9.83 22.00 -5.65
C GLN A 359 10.54 23.32 -5.92
N ASN A 360 10.53 24.25 -4.96
CA ASN A 360 11.23 25.53 -5.11
C ASN A 360 12.75 25.35 -5.26
N LEU A 361 13.35 24.44 -4.49
CA LEU A 361 14.78 24.14 -4.57
C LEU A 361 15.13 23.50 -5.92
N ILE A 362 14.35 22.51 -6.36
CA ILE A 362 14.57 21.81 -7.62
C ILE A 362 14.36 22.75 -8.80
N ALA A 363 13.32 23.59 -8.80
CA ALA A 363 13.09 24.58 -9.84
C ALA A 363 14.29 25.54 -9.96
N LYS A 364 14.77 26.08 -8.83
CA LYS A 364 15.96 26.96 -8.83
C LYS A 364 17.20 26.25 -9.40
N LYS A 365 17.46 25.01 -8.98
CA LYS A 365 18.63 24.24 -9.46
C LYS A 365 18.51 23.78 -10.91
N LYS A 366 17.29 23.52 -11.36
CA LYS A 366 16.97 23.23 -12.76
C LYS A 366 17.27 24.44 -13.64
N ASP A 367 16.81 25.63 -13.26
CA ASP A 367 17.07 26.86 -14.00
C ASP A 367 18.58 27.15 -14.09
N GLU A 368 19.31 27.06 -12.97
CA GLU A 368 20.77 27.20 -12.93
C GLU A 368 21.48 26.20 -13.88
N SER A 369 21.02 24.95 -13.91
CA SER A 369 21.60 23.91 -14.77
C SER A 369 21.31 24.14 -16.26
N VAL A 370 20.10 24.61 -16.58
CA VAL A 370 19.71 24.93 -17.96
C VAL A 370 20.51 26.13 -18.48
N ASP A 371 20.69 27.17 -17.65
CA ASP A 371 21.53 28.32 -17.99
C ASP A 371 22.98 27.90 -18.25
N TRP A 372 23.54 27.03 -17.41
CA TRP A 372 24.88 26.47 -17.61
C TRP A 372 25.01 25.68 -18.94
N VAL A 373 24.02 24.86 -19.29
CA VAL A 373 23.99 24.17 -20.60
C VAL A 373 23.94 25.17 -21.76
N ARG A 374 23.16 26.25 -21.62
CA ARG A 374 23.05 27.30 -22.63
C ARG A 374 24.39 28.02 -22.82
N ASP A 375 25.14 28.25 -21.76
CA ASP A 375 26.47 28.82 -21.82
C ASP A 375 27.45 27.91 -22.57
N ILE A 376 27.42 26.59 -22.31
CA ILE A 376 28.24 25.62 -23.05
C ILE A 376 27.90 25.65 -24.55
N ILE A 377 26.62 25.63 -24.89
CA ILE A 377 26.18 25.75 -26.29
C ILE A 377 26.69 27.05 -26.90
N GLY A 378 26.59 28.17 -26.18
CA GLY A 378 27.08 29.48 -26.60
C GLY A 378 28.59 29.50 -26.84
N MET A 379 29.37 28.85 -25.97
CA MET A 379 30.82 28.71 -26.11
C MET A 379 31.19 27.93 -27.37
N GLU A 380 30.53 26.79 -27.63
CA GLU A 380 30.75 25.98 -28.85
C GLU A 380 30.38 26.72 -30.14
N MET A 381 29.46 27.69 -30.06
CA MET A 381 29.11 28.54 -31.21
C MET A 381 30.14 29.62 -31.53
N GLN A 382 31.01 29.98 -30.58
CA GLN A 382 31.95 31.10 -30.73
C GLN A 382 33.42 30.68 -30.88
N ALA A 383 33.81 29.53 -30.33
CA ALA A 383 35.20 29.09 -30.30
C ALA A 383 35.44 27.85 -31.19
N ASP A 384 36.44 27.93 -32.07
CA ASP A 384 36.97 26.86 -32.92
C ASP A 384 38.27 26.26 -32.34
N TYR A 385 38.33 26.13 -31.00
CA TYR A 385 39.54 25.70 -30.29
C TYR A 385 39.48 24.22 -29.86
N THR A 386 40.61 23.52 -29.96
CA THR A 386 40.82 22.20 -29.36
C THR A 386 42.31 21.94 -29.15
N CYS A 387 42.67 21.39 -27.99
CA CYS A 387 43.99 20.81 -27.72
C CYS A 387 43.98 19.28 -27.78
N ASN A 388 42.84 18.66 -28.12
CA ASN A 388 42.74 17.22 -28.14
C ASN A 388 43.56 16.68 -29.33
N PRO A 389 44.59 15.84 -29.10
CA PRO A 389 45.42 15.28 -30.17
C PRO A 389 44.61 14.42 -31.17
N ASP A 390 43.46 13.89 -30.76
CA ASP A 390 42.56 13.10 -31.60
C ASP A 390 42.00 13.89 -32.78
N TYR A 391 41.89 15.22 -32.65
CA TYR A 391 41.48 16.08 -33.76
C TYR A 391 42.48 15.99 -34.91
N LEU A 392 43.77 16.19 -34.63
CA LEU A 392 44.83 16.15 -35.66
C LEU A 392 44.97 14.74 -36.25
N ALA A 393 44.83 13.70 -35.43
CA ALA A 393 44.86 12.32 -35.89
C ALA A 393 43.68 12.00 -36.83
N THR A 394 42.46 12.39 -36.46
CA THR A 394 41.25 12.17 -37.25
C THR A 394 41.31 12.98 -38.56
N TYR A 395 41.68 14.25 -38.48
CA TYR A 395 41.85 15.11 -39.65
C TYR A 395 42.91 14.56 -40.61
N GLY A 396 44.08 14.14 -40.10
CA GLY A 396 45.14 13.55 -40.92
C GLY A 396 44.70 12.27 -41.64
N LYS A 397 43.94 11.42 -40.96
CA LYS A 397 43.35 10.20 -41.54
C LYS A 397 42.35 10.52 -42.66
N LEU A 398 41.48 11.50 -42.45
CA LEU A 398 40.51 11.95 -43.46
C LEU A 398 41.21 12.58 -44.67
N MET A 399 42.24 13.40 -44.44
CA MET A 399 42.99 14.08 -45.50
C MET A 399 43.84 13.14 -46.36
N ALA A 400 44.20 11.95 -45.87
CA ALA A 400 44.89 10.95 -46.68
C ALA A 400 44.08 10.52 -47.93
N GLN A 401 42.76 10.69 -47.91
CA GLN A 401 41.86 10.37 -49.02
C GLN A 401 41.80 11.47 -50.10
N GLN A 402 42.40 12.64 -49.86
CA GLN A 402 42.33 13.79 -50.76
C GLN A 402 42.93 13.51 -52.15
N ASN A 403 44.04 12.79 -52.22
CA ASN A 403 44.68 12.48 -53.50
C ASN A 403 43.78 11.59 -54.38
N ALA A 404 43.19 10.54 -53.79
CA ALA A 404 42.26 9.66 -54.48
C ALA A 404 41.00 10.42 -54.94
N PHE A 405 40.49 11.34 -54.12
CA PHE A 405 39.37 12.20 -54.47
C PHE A 405 39.70 13.13 -55.65
N MET A 406 40.87 13.80 -55.63
CA MET A 406 41.29 14.70 -56.71
C MET A 406 41.57 13.95 -58.02
N GLU A 407 42.03 12.70 -57.98
CA GLU A 407 42.16 11.87 -59.18
C GLU A 407 40.82 11.58 -59.87
N ILE A 408 39.76 11.31 -59.10
CA ILE A 408 38.41 11.07 -59.64
C ILE A 408 37.84 12.36 -60.23
N MET A 409 38.08 13.51 -59.59
CA MET A 409 37.60 14.81 -60.09
C MET A 409 38.29 15.27 -61.38
N ASN A 410 39.54 14.85 -61.61
CA ASN A 410 40.35 15.23 -62.78
C ASN A 410 40.23 14.26 -63.96
N ASP A 411 39.71 13.05 -63.76
CA ASP A 411 39.55 12.01 -64.78
C ASP A 411 38.06 11.74 -65.08
N PRO A 412 37.50 12.27 -66.18
CA PRO A 412 36.10 12.08 -66.53
C PRO A 412 35.72 10.64 -66.91
N GLY A 413 36.70 9.71 -67.01
CA GLY A 413 36.47 8.28 -67.28
C GLY A 413 36.38 7.41 -66.02
N LYS A 414 36.73 7.91 -64.83
CA LYS A 414 36.57 7.20 -63.55
C LYS A 414 35.17 7.47 -62.99
N GLY A 415 34.52 6.43 -62.45
CA GLY A 415 33.13 6.47 -62.01
C GLY A 415 32.82 7.62 -61.04
N SER A 416 31.57 8.10 -61.07
CA SER A 416 31.12 9.29 -60.31
C SER A 416 30.86 9.03 -58.82
N VAL A 417 31.21 7.86 -58.30
CA VAL A 417 30.89 7.42 -56.94
C VAL A 417 32.17 7.05 -56.20
N MET A 418 32.35 7.61 -55.00
CA MET A 418 33.49 7.34 -54.12
C MET A 418 32.98 6.90 -52.75
N ASN A 419 33.62 5.89 -52.15
CA ASN A 419 33.38 5.52 -50.76
C ASN A 419 34.41 6.21 -49.86
N LEU A 420 33.97 7.19 -49.07
CA LEU A 420 34.81 7.95 -48.17
C LEU A 420 34.67 7.42 -46.73
N GLU A 421 35.80 7.22 -46.06
CA GLU A 421 35.79 6.74 -44.67
C GLU A 421 35.19 7.82 -43.75
N GLY A 422 34.06 7.51 -43.09
CA GLY A 422 33.34 8.43 -42.20
C GLY A 422 32.20 9.23 -42.85
N VAL A 423 32.06 9.17 -44.18
CA VAL A 423 31.00 9.85 -44.96
C VAL A 423 30.15 8.81 -45.72
N GLY A 424 30.78 7.72 -46.18
CA GLY A 424 30.14 6.63 -46.91
C GLY A 424 30.20 6.81 -48.43
N GLU A 425 29.41 6.01 -49.14
CA GLU A 425 29.31 6.06 -50.60
C GLU A 425 28.58 7.32 -51.06
N THR A 426 29.26 8.12 -51.88
CA THR A 426 28.84 9.48 -52.24
C THR A 426 29.09 9.78 -53.72
N GLU A 427 28.15 10.46 -54.36
CA GLU A 427 28.29 10.91 -55.75
C GLU A 427 29.10 12.21 -55.82
N VAL A 428 30.14 12.26 -56.65
CA VAL A 428 31.07 13.40 -56.77
C VAL A 428 31.06 14.04 -58.16
N GLY A 429 30.39 13.42 -59.14
CA GLY A 429 30.40 13.85 -60.54
C GLY A 429 29.79 15.24 -60.78
N HIS A 430 28.88 15.68 -59.91
CA HIS A 430 28.18 16.96 -59.98
C HIS A 430 29.02 18.16 -59.49
N LEU A 431 30.15 17.92 -58.82
CA LEU A 431 30.94 18.98 -58.18
C LEU A 431 31.78 19.77 -59.18
N ARG A 432 31.74 21.11 -59.08
CA ARG A 432 32.54 22.03 -59.91
C ARG A 432 32.99 23.25 -59.08
N GLY A 433 34.26 23.62 -59.22
CA GLY A 433 34.84 24.84 -58.64
C GLY A 433 35.12 24.77 -57.12
N LEU A 434 36.33 25.18 -56.70
CA LEU A 434 36.82 25.15 -55.31
C LEU A 434 36.73 23.80 -54.57
N VAL A 435 36.58 22.70 -55.31
CA VAL A 435 36.30 21.36 -54.75
C VAL A 435 37.38 20.90 -53.75
N GLN A 436 38.66 21.23 -53.99
CA GLN A 436 39.75 20.90 -53.07
C GLN A 436 39.63 21.62 -51.72
N GLN A 437 39.23 22.90 -51.72
CA GLN A 437 39.05 23.69 -50.49
C GLN A 437 37.79 23.25 -49.74
N ALA A 438 36.72 22.94 -50.47
CA ALA A 438 35.49 22.38 -49.89
C ALA A 438 35.77 21.04 -49.21
N PHE A 439 36.57 20.18 -49.85
CA PHE A 439 36.99 18.90 -49.25
C PHE A 439 37.81 19.10 -47.97
N ASP A 440 38.81 19.98 -47.97
CA ASP A 440 39.59 20.31 -46.75
C ASP A 440 38.68 20.83 -45.63
N LEU A 441 37.83 21.82 -45.94
CA LEU A 441 36.85 22.39 -45.01
C LEU A 441 35.93 21.31 -44.41
N LYS A 442 35.42 20.42 -45.25
CA LYS A 442 34.58 19.29 -44.83
C LYS A 442 35.32 18.38 -43.85
N MET A 443 36.54 17.96 -44.17
CA MET A 443 37.31 17.07 -43.31
C MET A 443 37.65 17.72 -41.97
N ARG A 444 37.95 19.02 -41.95
CA ARG A 444 38.15 19.79 -40.70
C ARG A 444 36.89 19.83 -39.84
N ILE A 445 35.74 20.15 -40.46
CA ILE A 445 34.46 20.20 -39.75
C ILE A 445 34.09 18.82 -39.20
N THR A 446 34.25 17.75 -39.98
CA THR A 446 33.97 16.38 -39.53
C THR A 446 34.86 15.97 -38.36
N ALA A 447 36.17 16.26 -38.45
CA ALA A 447 37.10 15.98 -37.35
C ALA A 447 36.80 16.81 -36.09
N TYR A 448 36.45 18.09 -36.25
CA TYR A 448 36.11 18.98 -35.14
C TYR A 448 34.74 18.64 -34.53
N TRP A 449 33.77 18.25 -35.35
CA TRP A 449 32.42 17.84 -34.92
C TRP A 449 32.49 16.65 -33.97
N LYS A 450 33.40 15.70 -34.21
CA LYS A 450 33.68 14.62 -33.26
C LYS A 450 34.11 15.14 -31.88
N MET A 451 34.89 16.22 -31.81
CA MET A 451 35.28 16.85 -30.54
C MET A 451 34.08 17.53 -29.86
N VAL A 452 33.25 18.21 -30.64
CA VAL A 452 32.03 18.86 -30.16
C VAL A 452 31.06 17.82 -29.56
N LEU A 453 30.84 16.70 -30.25
CA LEU A 453 30.02 15.60 -29.75
C LEU A 453 30.56 15.03 -28.43
N MET A 454 31.87 14.79 -28.33
CA MET A 454 32.48 14.34 -27.07
C MET A 454 32.30 15.35 -25.92
N ARG A 455 32.36 16.66 -26.22
CA ARG A 455 32.09 17.69 -25.20
C ARG A 455 30.62 17.69 -24.78
N PHE A 456 29.68 17.50 -25.70
CA PHE A 456 28.25 17.37 -25.38
C PHE A 456 27.88 16.07 -24.67
N ASP A 457 28.58 14.96 -24.93
CA ASP A 457 28.51 13.75 -24.09
C ASP A 457 29.04 14.06 -22.67
N GLY A 458 30.10 14.86 -22.56
CA GLY A 458 30.66 15.35 -21.30
C GLY A 458 29.72 16.26 -20.49
N VAL A 459 28.86 17.04 -21.15
CA VAL A 459 27.80 17.83 -20.48
C VAL A 459 26.90 16.92 -19.65
N ALA A 460 26.58 15.74 -20.15
CA ALA A 460 25.76 14.77 -19.46
C ALA A 460 26.47 14.17 -18.22
N HIS A 461 27.80 14.07 -18.27
CA HIS A 461 28.65 13.64 -17.14
C HIS A 461 28.79 14.72 -16.05
N ASN A 462 28.90 15.98 -16.44
CA ASN A 462 29.09 17.11 -15.52
C ASN A 462 27.80 17.52 -14.79
N VAL A 463 26.61 17.13 -15.27
CA VAL A 463 25.36 17.28 -14.51
C VAL A 463 25.36 16.42 -13.24
N HIS A 464 26.17 15.36 -13.17
CA HIS A 464 26.36 14.57 -11.94
C HIS A 464 27.32 15.20 -10.93
N HIS A 465 28.19 16.11 -11.36
CA HIS A 465 29.19 16.76 -10.53
C HIS A 465 29.33 18.22 -10.94
N PRO A 466 28.53 19.14 -10.38
CA PRO A 466 28.94 20.53 -10.38
C PRO A 466 30.26 20.56 -9.59
N GLN A 467 31.38 20.80 -10.28
CA GLN A 467 32.61 21.17 -9.60
C GLN A 467 32.30 22.47 -8.86
N ASP A 468 32.27 22.40 -7.52
CA ASP A 468 32.40 23.57 -6.68
C ASP A 468 33.81 24.12 -6.93
N ASP A 469 33.92 25.14 -7.80
CA ASP A 469 35.04 26.08 -7.85
C ASP A 469 34.54 27.47 -7.43
#